data_AF-A0A8X6XFM6-F1
#
_entry.id   AF-A0A8X6XFM6-F1
#
_cell.length_a   1.000
_cell.length_b   1.000
_cell.length_c   1.000
_cell.angle_alpha   90.00
_cell.angle_beta   90.00
_cell.angle_gamma   90.00
#
_symmetry.space_group_name_H-M   'P 1'
#
loop_
_entity.id
_entity.type
_entity.pdbx_description
1 polymer ?
#
loop_
_entity_poly.entity_id
_entity_poly.type
_entity_poly.pdbx_seq_one_letter_code
_entity_poly.pdbx_strand_id
1 'polypeptide(L)'
;MREACDVTYSSTNVWIPKRRKWIQAISRKDFAPSKNSKVCELHFSDDAIRRYTKAYNEKTGEKICVPLKRFRLQNFAVPTIFTDFPTYLSNSANPARECPEQRLQRLENEHLQCSIQASIISKEEFEKKSFTSFPELVECLKAEELQDKWTVKMI
;
A
#
# COMPACT_ATOMS: atom_id res chain seq x y z
N MET A 1 22.28 8.69 -25.80
CA MET A 1 22.61 7.30 -25.42
C MET A 1 23.30 7.34 -24.07
N ARG A 2 22.66 6.87 -22.99
CA ARG A 2 23.27 6.85 -21.64
C ARG A 2 24.08 5.57 -21.49
N GLU A 3 25.36 5.70 -21.16
CA GLU A 3 26.31 4.59 -21.10
C GLU A 3 25.94 3.61 -19.98
N ALA A 4 25.89 2.32 -20.32
CA ALA A 4 25.78 1.27 -19.32
C ALA A 4 27.01 1.34 -18.41
N CYS A 5 26.82 1.49 -17.10
CA CYS A 5 27.90 1.34 -16.14
C CYS A 5 28.45 -0.10 -16.25
N ASP A 6 29.66 -0.23 -16.83
CA ASP A 6 30.40 -1.48 -16.90
C ASP A 6 30.87 -1.90 -15.51
N VAL A 7 29.97 -2.53 -14.76
CA VAL A 7 30.31 -3.22 -13.51
C VAL A 7 30.84 -4.60 -13.89
N THR A 8 32.15 -4.70 -14.14
CA THR A 8 32.80 -5.98 -14.39
C THR A 8 32.92 -6.79 -13.08
N TYR A 9 32.44 -8.02 -13.10
CA TYR A 9 32.62 -8.99 -12.01
C TYR A 9 34.11 -9.38 -11.93
N SER A 10 34.84 -8.85 -10.94
CA SER A 10 36.24 -9.25 -10.67
C SER A 10 36.32 -10.27 -9.52
N SER A 11 37.15 -11.30 -9.73
CA SER A 11 37.26 -12.53 -8.95
C SER A 11 38.18 -12.38 -7.73
N THR A 12 37.77 -11.65 -6.69
CA THR A 12 38.48 -11.65 -5.41
C THR A 12 37.54 -11.88 -4.22
N ASN A 13 38.05 -12.52 -3.17
CA ASN A 13 37.29 -13.14 -2.06
C ASN A 13 36.46 -12.19 -1.17
N VAL A 14 36.43 -10.89 -1.45
CA VAL A 14 35.59 -9.88 -0.75
C VAL A 14 34.15 -9.84 -1.33
N TRP A 15 33.91 -10.47 -2.48
CA TRP A 15 32.66 -10.33 -3.26
C TRP A 15 31.55 -11.35 -2.97
N ILE A 16 31.82 -12.42 -2.20
CA ILE A 16 30.86 -13.51 -1.97
C ILE A 16 29.56 -13.03 -1.29
N PRO A 17 29.60 -12.19 -0.23
CA PRO A 17 28.37 -11.71 0.42
C PRO A 17 27.55 -10.76 -0.45
N LYS A 18 28.22 -9.92 -1.25
CA LYS A 18 27.56 -8.94 -2.15
C LYS A 18 26.87 -9.63 -3.31
N ARG A 19 27.52 -10.64 -3.92
CA ARG A 19 26.96 -11.45 -5.00
C ARG A 19 25.65 -12.13 -4.58
N ARG A 20 25.60 -12.72 -3.38
CA ARG A 20 24.38 -13.36 -2.88
C ARG A 20 23.22 -12.37 -2.73
N LYS A 21 23.48 -11.19 -2.15
CA LYS A 21 22.47 -10.13 -2.01
C LYS A 21 21.93 -9.65 -3.36
N TRP A 22 22.80 -9.55 -4.37
CA TRP A 22 22.39 -9.14 -5.72
C TRP A 22 21.55 -10.21 -6.42
N ILE A 23 21.94 -11.49 -6.33
CA ILE A 23 21.15 -12.59 -6.91
C ILE A 23 19.77 -12.65 -6.26
N GLN A 24 19.71 -12.50 -4.93
CA GLN A 24 18.45 -12.44 -4.19
C GLN A 24 17.58 -11.24 -4.63
N ALA A 25 18.18 -10.06 -4.79
CA ALA A 25 17.44 -8.87 -5.19
C ALA A 25 16.92 -8.92 -6.64
N ILE A 26 17.68 -9.51 -7.57
CA ILE A 26 17.26 -9.69 -8.96
C ILE A 26 16.15 -10.75 -9.06
N SER A 27 16.08 -11.69 -8.11
CA SER A 27 15.01 -12.69 -7.94
C SER A 27 14.60 -13.43 -9.23
N ARG A 28 15.56 -13.63 -10.16
CA ARG A 28 15.32 -14.35 -11.41
C ARG A 28 15.54 -15.84 -11.19
N LYS A 29 14.54 -16.66 -11.54
CA LYS A 29 14.59 -18.12 -11.41
C LYS A 29 15.80 -18.68 -12.18
N ASP A 30 16.56 -19.56 -11.54
CA ASP A 30 17.73 -20.26 -12.10
C ASP A 30 18.82 -19.31 -12.68
N PHE A 31 18.89 -18.07 -12.20
CA PHE A 31 19.85 -17.10 -12.69
C PHE A 31 21.25 -17.31 -12.09
N ALA A 32 22.17 -17.77 -12.93
CA ALA A 32 23.58 -17.84 -12.63
C ALA A 32 24.32 -16.65 -13.27
N PRO A 33 24.79 -15.65 -12.50
CA PRO A 33 25.48 -14.50 -13.08
C PRO A 33 26.81 -14.93 -13.71
N SER A 34 26.97 -14.60 -14.98
CA SER A 34 28.19 -14.80 -15.77
C SER A 34 29.03 -13.53 -15.77
N LYS A 35 30.24 -13.57 -16.36
CA LYS A 35 31.11 -12.39 -16.52
C LYS A 35 30.45 -11.25 -17.31
N ASN A 36 29.46 -11.59 -18.14
CA ASN A 36 28.76 -10.65 -19.01
C ASN A 36 27.45 -10.16 -18.38
N SER A 37 27.05 -10.67 -17.22
CA SER A 37 25.88 -10.20 -16.50
C SER A 37 26.15 -8.83 -15.90
N LYS A 38 25.44 -7.80 -16.41
CA LYS A 38 25.52 -6.41 -15.95
C LYS A 38 24.17 -5.94 -15.44
N VAL A 39 24.18 -4.95 -14.55
CA VAL A 39 22.98 -4.28 -14.03
C VAL A 39 23.13 -2.79 -14.29
N CYS A 40 22.10 -2.18 -14.88
CA CYS A 40 22.08 -0.76 -15.17
C CYS A 40 22.08 0.09 -13.88
N GLU A 41 22.64 1.30 -13.96
CA GLU A 41 22.69 2.24 -12.82
C GLU A 41 21.31 2.61 -12.29
N LEU A 42 20.28 2.57 -13.13
CA LEU A 42 18.87 2.85 -12.80
C LEU A 42 18.29 1.93 -11.71
N HIS A 43 18.91 0.77 -11.49
CA HIS A 43 18.47 -0.16 -10.46
C HIS A 43 19.00 0.18 -9.06
N PHE A 44 19.87 1.18 -8.95
CA PHE A 44 20.48 1.62 -7.69
C PHE A 44 19.96 3.00 -7.31
N SER A 45 19.85 3.26 -6.00
CA SER A 45 19.67 4.63 -5.49
C SER A 45 20.90 5.48 -5.83
N ASP A 46 20.69 6.78 -6.05
CA ASP A 46 21.79 7.72 -6.36
C ASP A 46 22.87 7.73 -5.27
N ASP A 47 22.50 7.56 -4.00
CA ASP A 47 23.44 7.48 -2.89
C ASP A 47 24.37 6.27 -2.99
N ALA A 48 23.91 5.20 -3.63
CA ALA A 48 24.69 3.99 -3.83
C ALA A 48 25.73 4.13 -4.97
N ILE A 49 25.68 5.23 -5.74
CA ILE A 49 26.57 5.51 -6.87
C ILE A 49 27.49 6.69 -6.52
N ARG A 50 28.78 6.42 -6.41
CA ARG A 50 29.80 7.45 -6.25
C ARG A 50 30.10 8.10 -7.61
N ARG A 51 29.58 9.31 -7.81
CA ARG A 51 29.81 10.16 -8.99
C ARG A 51 30.97 11.14 -8.82
N TYR A 52 31.35 11.45 -7.59
CA TYR A 52 32.38 12.45 -7.28
C TYR A 52 33.47 11.88 -6.35
N THR A 53 34.68 12.40 -6.51
CA THR A 53 35.77 12.24 -5.54
C THR A 53 35.98 13.54 -4.81
N LYS A 54 36.09 13.44 -3.48
CA LYS A 54 36.37 14.56 -2.59
C LYS A 54 37.80 14.40 -2.10
N ALA A 55 38.60 15.46 -2.24
CA ALA A 55 39.93 15.57 -1.66
C ALA A 55 39.97 16.82 -0.78
N TYR A 56 40.71 16.75 0.31
CA TYR A 56 40.92 17.88 1.20
C TYR A 56 42.28 18.49 0.93
N ASN A 57 42.32 19.81 0.71
CA ASN A 57 43.58 20.52 0.62
C ASN A 57 43.95 21.05 2.01
N GLU A 58 44.94 20.41 2.64
CA GLU A 58 45.38 20.74 4.00
C GLU A 58 45.94 22.16 4.13
N LYS A 59 46.43 22.76 3.04
CA LYS A 59 47.04 24.09 3.05
C LYS A 59 46.03 25.23 2.93
N THR A 60 44.96 25.04 2.16
CA THR A 60 43.91 26.06 1.96
C THR A 60 42.66 25.79 2.79
N GLY A 61 42.54 24.60 3.37
CA GLY A 61 41.37 24.16 4.12
C GLY A 61 40.15 23.84 3.24
N GLU A 62 40.30 23.87 1.91
CA GLU A 62 39.20 23.72 0.97
C GLU A 62 38.95 22.26 0.59
N LYS A 63 37.66 21.94 0.38
CA LYS A 63 37.22 20.64 -0.12
C LYS A 63 37.08 20.68 -1.63
N ILE A 64 37.99 20.01 -2.33
CA ILE A 64 37.97 19.89 -3.78
C ILE A 64 37.09 18.70 -4.15
N CYS A 65 36.02 18.96 -4.91
CA CYS A 65 35.13 17.92 -5.42
C CYS A 65 35.29 17.81 -6.95
N VAL A 66 35.70 16.65 -7.44
CA VAL A 66 35.91 16.39 -8.87
C VAL A 66 34.94 15.30 -9.35
N PRO A 67 34.21 15.51 -10.46
CA PRO A 67 33.38 14.46 -11.05
C PRO A 67 34.24 13.33 -11.61
N LEU A 68 33.81 12.09 -11.39
CA LEU A 68 34.48 10.91 -11.91
C LEU A 68 34.09 10.67 -13.37
N LYS A 69 35.08 10.38 -14.22
CA LYS A 69 34.85 9.96 -15.62
C LYS A 69 34.05 8.65 -15.73
N ARG A 70 34.22 7.75 -14.74
CA ARG A 70 33.45 6.51 -14.62
C ARG A 70 32.90 6.39 -13.21
N PHE A 71 31.58 6.24 -13.10
CA PHE A 71 30.93 6.10 -11.81
C PHE A 71 31.33 4.78 -11.12
N ARG A 72 31.30 4.78 -9.79
CA ARG A 72 31.66 3.61 -8.97
C ARG A 72 30.52 3.28 -8.02
N LEU A 73 30.14 2.01 -7.93
CA LEU A 73 29.18 1.57 -6.91
C LEU A 73 29.84 1.51 -5.53
N GLN A 74 29.11 1.95 -4.51
CA GLN A 74 29.54 1.79 -3.13
C GLN A 74 29.57 0.31 -2.71
N ASN A 75 30.33 -0.02 -1.66
CA ASN A 75 30.51 -1.39 -1.22
C ASN A 75 29.19 -2.05 -0.78
N PHE A 76 28.32 -1.28 -0.11
CA PHE A 76 27.01 -1.74 0.35
C PHE A 76 25.90 -1.66 -0.69
N ALA A 77 26.19 -1.16 -1.91
CA ALA A 77 25.18 -0.99 -2.94
C ALA A 77 24.55 -2.34 -3.34
N VAL A 78 23.22 -2.41 -3.27
CA VAL A 78 22.39 -3.53 -3.72
C VAL A 78 21.34 -2.94 -4.67
N PRO A 79 21.03 -3.59 -5.81
CA PRO A 79 19.98 -3.11 -6.69
C PRO A 79 18.62 -3.29 -6.00
N THR A 80 17.82 -2.23 -5.97
CA THR A 80 16.54 -2.21 -5.25
C THR A 80 15.39 -1.74 -6.13
N ILE A 81 15.70 -0.99 -7.19
CA ILE A 81 14.69 -0.37 -8.05
C ILE A 81 14.43 -1.30 -9.23
N PHE A 82 13.30 -1.99 -9.20
CA PHE A 82 12.83 -2.78 -10.32
C PHE A 82 11.35 -2.43 -10.57
N THR A 83 11.10 -1.64 -11.62
CA THR A 83 9.76 -1.11 -11.94
C THR A 83 8.82 -2.16 -12.52
N ASP A 84 9.37 -3.20 -13.14
CA ASP A 84 8.62 -4.17 -13.93
C ASP A 84 8.36 -5.47 -13.14
N PHE A 85 8.45 -5.43 -11.81
CA PHE A 85 8.09 -6.58 -10.99
C PHE A 85 6.57 -6.71 -10.90
N PRO A 86 6.04 -7.93 -11.09
CA PRO A 86 4.65 -8.17 -10.80
C PRO A 86 4.33 -7.79 -9.35
N THR A 87 3.21 -7.11 -9.12
CA THR A 87 2.80 -6.62 -7.79
C THR A 87 2.73 -7.74 -6.75
N TYR A 88 2.42 -8.98 -7.18
CA TYR A 88 2.40 -10.16 -6.31
C TYR A 88 3.80 -10.66 -5.88
N LEU A 89 4.88 -10.23 -6.56
CA LEU A 89 6.27 -10.49 -6.19
C LEU A 89 6.95 -9.29 -5.53
N SER A 90 6.37 -8.09 -5.66
CA SER A 90 6.88 -6.94 -4.92
C SER A 90 6.58 -7.14 -3.44
N ASN A 91 7.58 -6.92 -2.59
CA ASN A 91 7.46 -6.95 -1.14
C ASN A 91 6.69 -5.71 -0.62
N SER A 92 5.70 -5.23 -1.38
CA SER A 92 4.69 -4.32 -0.86
C SER A 92 4.06 -5.05 0.30
N ALA A 93 4.10 -4.45 1.48
CA ALA A 93 3.48 -5.01 2.67
C ALA A 93 2.01 -5.33 2.34
N ASN A 94 1.74 -6.57 1.97
CA ASN A 94 0.38 -7.04 1.86
C ASN A 94 -0.22 -6.82 3.25
N PRO A 95 -1.42 -6.21 3.34
CA PRO A 95 -2.08 -6.04 4.61
C PRO A 95 -2.05 -7.39 5.32
N ALA A 96 -1.52 -7.39 6.54
CA ALA A 96 -1.39 -8.61 7.32
C ALA A 96 -2.78 -9.25 7.35
N ARG A 97 -2.82 -10.56 7.06
CA ARG A 97 -4.07 -11.31 7.12
C ARG A 97 -4.68 -11.10 8.51
N GLU A 98 -5.93 -10.63 8.56
CA GLU A 98 -6.66 -10.45 9.84
C GLU A 98 -6.54 -11.75 10.65
N CYS A 99 -6.18 -11.63 11.93
CA CYS A 99 -6.18 -12.80 12.80
C CYS A 99 -7.64 -13.27 13.02
N PRO A 100 -7.85 -14.55 13.39
CA PRO A 100 -9.20 -15.10 13.57
C PRO A 100 -10.05 -14.28 14.56
N GLU A 101 -9.44 -13.77 15.62
CA GLU A 101 -10.11 -12.98 16.66
C GLU A 101 -10.55 -11.61 16.14
N GLN A 102 -9.68 -10.90 15.40
CA GLN A 102 -10.04 -9.64 14.73
C GLN A 102 -11.20 -9.81 13.76
N ARG A 103 -11.19 -10.91 13.00
CA ARG A 103 -12.27 -11.24 12.07
C ARG A 103 -13.60 -11.48 12.80
N LEU A 104 -13.57 -12.24 13.90
CA LEU A 104 -14.77 -12.51 14.71
C LEU A 104 -15.33 -11.23 15.33
N GLN A 105 -14.48 -10.41 15.95
CA GLN A 105 -14.88 -9.15 16.54
C GLN A 105 -15.51 -8.20 15.52
N ARG A 106 -14.96 -8.14 14.30
CA ARG A 106 -15.55 -7.34 13.22
C ARG A 106 -16.96 -7.81 12.86
N LEU A 107 -17.16 -9.12 12.70
CA LEU A 107 -18.48 -9.69 12.39
C LEU A 107 -19.49 -9.45 13.51
N GLU A 108 -19.07 -9.56 14.78
CA GLU A 108 -19.92 -9.28 15.93
C GLU A 108 -20.31 -7.80 15.97
N ASN A 109 -19.36 -6.90 15.75
CA ASN A 109 -19.64 -5.46 15.65
C ASN A 109 -20.59 -5.14 14.49
N GLU A 110 -20.39 -5.74 13.31
CA GLU A 110 -21.30 -5.57 12.17
C GLU A 110 -22.73 -6.02 12.52
N HIS A 111 -22.87 -7.16 13.21
CA HIS A 111 -24.17 -7.65 13.65
C HIS A 111 -24.84 -6.69 14.65
N LEU A 112 -24.09 -6.23 15.66
CA LEU A 112 -24.57 -5.27 16.65
C LEU A 112 -25.04 -3.97 15.99
N GLN A 113 -24.28 -3.43 15.03
CA GLN A 113 -24.66 -2.22 14.30
C GLN A 113 -25.95 -2.41 13.51
N CYS A 114 -26.11 -3.53 12.82
CA CYS A 114 -27.35 -3.87 12.12
C CYS A 114 -28.56 -3.93 13.07
N SER A 115 -28.41 -4.57 14.24
CA SER A 115 -29.49 -4.64 15.24
C SER A 115 -29.85 -3.26 15.81
N ILE A 116 -28.85 -2.42 16.09
CA ILE A 116 -29.07 -1.04 16.57
C ILE A 116 -29.85 -0.25 15.51
N GLN A 117 -29.42 -0.33 14.25
CA GLN A 117 -30.07 0.38 13.15
C GLN A 117 -31.52 -0.10 12.95
N ALA A 118 -31.77 -1.41 12.99
CA ALA A 118 -33.13 -1.96 12.91
C ALA A 118 -34.02 -1.47 14.07
N SER A 119 -33.47 -1.37 15.28
CA SER A 119 -34.19 -0.85 16.43
C SER A 119 -34.53 0.64 16.29
N ILE A 120 -33.60 1.46 15.78
CA ILE A 120 -33.84 2.88 15.52
C ILE A 120 -34.96 3.05 14.48
N ILE A 121 -34.88 2.33 13.35
CA ILE A 121 -35.89 2.39 12.29
C ILE A 121 -37.26 2.00 12.85
N SER A 122 -37.33 0.90 13.61
CA SER A 122 -38.59 0.44 14.22
C SER A 122 -39.16 1.48 15.19
N LYS A 123 -38.32 2.16 15.98
CA LYS A 123 -38.76 3.24 16.87
C LYS A 123 -39.29 4.43 16.08
N GLU A 124 -38.58 4.87 15.04
CA GLU A 124 -39.02 5.98 14.18
C GLU A 124 -40.36 5.67 13.49
N GLU A 125 -40.55 4.43 13.04
CA GLU A 125 -41.84 3.99 12.47
C GLU A 125 -42.97 4.01 13.49
N PHE A 126 -42.69 3.59 14.74
CA PHE A 126 -43.67 3.64 15.82
C PHE A 126 -44.05 5.09 16.17
N GLU A 127 -43.06 5.97 16.36
CA GLU A 127 -43.31 7.38 16.68
C GLU A 127 -44.11 8.08 15.58
N LYS A 128 -43.84 7.79 14.30
CA LYS A 128 -44.64 8.30 13.16
C LYS A 128 -46.10 7.87 13.18
N LYS A 129 -46.39 6.70 13.75
CA LYS A 129 -47.75 6.13 13.83
C LYS A 129 -48.38 6.29 15.21
N SER A 130 -47.67 6.92 16.15
CA SER A 130 -48.16 7.20 17.48
C SER A 130 -48.93 8.52 17.49
N PHE A 131 -49.95 8.60 18.33
CA PHE A 131 -50.77 9.80 18.51
C PHE A 131 -51.11 9.95 19.98
N THR A 132 -51.20 11.20 20.44
CA THR A 132 -51.47 11.54 21.85
C THR A 132 -52.83 12.22 22.04
N SER A 133 -53.47 12.62 20.95
CA SER A 133 -54.77 13.31 20.98
C SER A 133 -55.71 12.82 19.87
N PHE A 134 -57.01 12.99 20.09
CA PHE A 134 -58.04 12.62 19.11
C PHE A 134 -57.95 13.43 17.79
N PRO A 135 -57.68 14.76 17.79
CA PRO A 135 -57.49 15.50 16.54
C PRO A 135 -56.32 14.98 15.69
N GLU A 136 -55.21 14.64 16.34
CA GLU A 136 -54.01 14.08 15.69
C GLU A 136 -54.29 12.71 15.03
N LEU A 137 -55.05 11.85 15.72
CA LEU A 137 -55.54 10.59 15.14
C LEU A 137 -56.36 10.82 13.86
N VAL A 138 -57.25 11.81 13.86
CA VAL A 138 -58.10 12.12 12.70
C VAL A 138 -57.27 12.63 11.51
N GLU A 139 -56.17 13.36 11.75
CA GLU A 139 -55.24 13.79 10.69
C GLU A 139 -54.45 12.61 10.12
N CYS A 140 -53.92 11.72 10.96
CA CYS A 140 -53.23 10.51 10.52
C CYS A 140 -54.14 9.61 9.67
N LEU A 141 -55.40 9.43 10.08
CA LEU A 141 -56.38 8.62 9.35
C LEU A 141 -56.81 9.24 8.00
N LYS A 142 -56.70 10.56 7.84
CA LYS A 142 -56.96 11.25 6.56
C LYS A 142 -55.78 11.14 5.58
N ALA A 143 -54.56 11.05 6.09
CA ALA A 143 -53.35 10.91 5.29
C ALA A 143 -53.16 9.49 4.73
N GLU A 144 -53.70 8.49 5.42
CA GLU A 144 -53.63 7.08 5.00
C GLU A 144 -54.86 6.70 4.17
N GLU A 145 -54.67 6.22 2.93
CA GLU A 145 -55.78 5.64 2.15
C GLU A 145 -56.24 4.31 2.77
N LEU A 146 -57.31 4.38 3.57
CA LEU A 146 -57.93 3.20 4.15
C LEU A 146 -58.63 2.37 3.06
N GLN A 147 -58.43 1.05 3.10
CA GLN A 147 -59.10 0.13 2.18
C GLN A 147 -60.63 0.20 2.37
N ASP A 148 -61.38 0.16 1.25
CA ASP A 148 -62.85 0.30 1.20
C ASP A 148 -63.64 -0.62 2.15
N LYS A 149 -63.07 -1.77 2.53
CA LYS A 149 -63.68 -2.71 3.48
C LYS A 149 -63.75 -2.19 4.93
N TRP A 150 -63.05 -1.08 5.23
CA TRP A 150 -63.00 -0.47 6.55
C TRP A 150 -63.72 0.89 6.61
N THR A 151 -64.27 1.37 5.50
CA THR A 151 -65.00 2.65 5.42
C THR A 151 -66.51 2.42 5.46
N VAL A 152 -67.15 2.84 6.55
CA VAL A 152 -68.62 2.87 6.65
C VAL A 152 -69.13 4.11 5.93
N LYS A 153 -69.75 3.92 4.76
CA LYS A 153 -70.43 5.00 4.04
C LYS A 153 -71.74 5.33 4.78
N MET A 154 -71.80 6.50 5.39
CA MET A 154 -73.05 7.03 5.94
C MET A 154 -73.95 7.45 4.77
N ILE A 155 -75.14 6.84 4.70
CA ILE A 155 -76.21 7.14 3.74
C ILE A 155 -76.90 8.45 4.14
#